data_AF-A0A3M2AN08-F1
#
_entry.id   AF-A0A3M2AN08-F1
#
_cell.length_a   1.000
_cell.length_b   1.000
_cell.length_c   1.000
_cell.angle_alpha   90.00
_cell.angle_beta   90.00
_cell.angle_gamma   90.00
#
_symmetry.space_group_name_H-M   'P 1'
#
loop_
_entity.id
_entity.type
_entity.pdbx_description
1 polymer ?
#
loop_
_entity_poly.entity_id
_entity_poly.type
_entity_poly.pdbx_seq_one_letter_code
_entity_poly.pdbx_strand_id
1 'polypeptide(L)'
;MPWRGAGQTDRGHVRSTNQDAFAVLNTMQVWIVADGMGGHAGGEIASHLAVEAITAYFRQQPQPSEYPALSEHHLSLRLTQA
;
A
#
# COMPACT_ATOMS: atom_id res chain seq x y z
N MET A 1 -16.46 4.11 12.32
CA MET A 1 -16.16 2.70 11.99
C MET A 1 -14.87 2.69 11.19
N PRO A 2 -13.83 1.93 11.57
CA PRO A 2 -12.62 1.79 10.76
C PRO A 2 -12.92 1.04 9.47
N TRP A 3 -12.28 1.42 8.36
CA TRP A 3 -12.38 0.73 7.09
C TRP A 3 -11.68 -0.64 7.17
N ARG A 4 -12.23 -1.63 6.48
CA ARG A 4 -11.58 -2.93 6.28
C ARG A 4 -11.31 -3.12 4.80
N GLY A 5 -10.03 -3.23 4.46
CA GLY A 5 -9.59 -3.67 3.14
C GLY A 5 -9.31 -5.17 3.13
N ALA A 6 -9.40 -5.72 1.93
CA ALA A 6 -8.95 -7.05 1.55
C ALA A 6 -8.23 -6.91 0.20
N GLY A 7 -7.30 -7.81 -0.09
CA GLY A 7 -6.54 -7.78 -1.34
C GLY A 7 -6.35 -9.18 -1.90
N GLN A 8 -6.32 -9.25 -3.22
CA GLN A 8 -6.03 -10.44 -4.00
C GLN A 8 -5.32 -9.96 -5.28
N THR A 9 -4.36 -10.73 -5.76
CA THR A 9 -3.67 -10.46 -7.03
C THR A 9 -3.62 -11.74 -7.87
N ASP A 10 -3.56 -11.58 -9.19
CA ASP A 10 -3.48 -12.65 -10.17
C ASP A 10 -2.51 -12.23 -11.29
N ARG A 11 -1.75 -13.18 -11.83
CA ARG A 11 -0.79 -12.93 -12.93
C ARG A 11 -1.49 -12.49 -14.22
N GLY A 12 -2.76 -12.85 -14.38
CA GLY A 12 -3.51 -12.78 -15.63
C GLY A 12 -3.08 -13.87 -16.62
N HIS A 13 -3.56 -13.73 -17.86
CA HIS A 13 -3.44 -14.78 -18.87
C HIS A 13 -2.16 -14.71 -19.72
N VAL A 14 -1.41 -13.60 -19.71
CA VAL A 14 -0.35 -13.32 -20.70
C VAL A 14 1.07 -13.35 -20.10
N ARG A 15 1.31 -12.64 -19.00
CA ARG A 15 2.66 -12.50 -18.40
C ARG A 15 3.12 -13.83 -17.81
N SER A 16 4.40 -14.21 -17.83
CA SER A 16 4.88 -15.46 -17.21
C SER A 16 4.98 -15.41 -15.69
N THR A 17 5.10 -14.22 -15.11
CA THR A 17 5.19 -13.99 -13.66
C THR A 17 4.27 -12.83 -13.25
N ASN A 18 3.83 -12.83 -12.00
CA ASN A 18 3.11 -11.71 -11.40
C ASN A 18 4.13 -10.77 -10.76
N GLN A 19 4.15 -9.50 -11.16
CA GLN A 19 5.04 -8.49 -10.60
C GLN A 19 4.29 -7.50 -9.70
N ASP A 20 3.02 -7.76 -9.41
CA ASP A 20 2.22 -6.98 -8.48
C ASP A 20 2.48 -7.44 -7.03
N ALA A 21 2.55 -6.50 -6.11
CA ALA A 21 2.59 -6.77 -4.67
C ALA A 21 1.62 -5.84 -3.94
N PHE A 22 1.07 -6.30 -2.81
CA PHE A 22 0.20 -5.47 -1.97
C PHE A 22 0.34 -5.81 -0.48
N ALA A 23 -0.06 -4.90 0.39
CA ALA A 23 -0.21 -5.14 1.82
C ALA A 23 -1.48 -4.49 2.37
N VAL A 24 -2.11 -5.16 3.34
CA VAL A 24 -3.34 -4.74 4.00
C VAL A 24 -3.05 -4.57 5.49
N LEU A 25 -3.00 -3.32 5.96
CA LEU A 25 -2.73 -2.97 7.35
C LEU A 25 -3.99 -2.34 7.98
N ASN A 26 -5.05 -3.14 8.11
CA ASN A 26 -6.36 -2.66 8.58
C ASN A 26 -6.31 -1.95 9.94
N THR A 27 -5.43 -2.38 10.85
CA THR A 27 -5.27 -1.74 12.17
C THR A 27 -4.70 -0.32 12.06
N MET A 28 -3.90 -0.07 11.03
CA MET A 28 -3.25 1.21 10.73
C MET A 28 -4.00 2.06 9.69
N GLN A 29 -5.12 1.55 9.14
CA GLN A 29 -5.86 2.17 8.02
C GLN A 29 -4.95 2.52 6.83
N VAL A 30 -4.02 1.61 6.51
CA VAL A 30 -3.09 1.73 5.40
C VAL A 30 -3.25 0.52 4.49
N TRP A 31 -3.32 0.77 3.18
CA TRP A 31 -3.33 -0.23 2.12
C TRP A 31 -2.35 0.19 1.04
N ILE A 32 -1.56 -0.75 0.55
CA ILE A 32 -0.45 -0.49 -0.38
C ILE A 32 -0.62 -1.43 -1.56
N VAL A 33 -0.45 -0.91 -2.77
CA VAL A 33 -0.37 -1.68 -4.01
C VAL A 33 0.82 -1.15 -4.80
N ALA A 34 1.63 -2.05 -5.34
CA ALA A 34 2.77 -1.73 -6.20
C ALA A 34 2.76 -2.63 -7.44
N ASP A 35 2.80 -2.02 -8.62
CA ASP A 35 3.01 -2.69 -9.91
C ASP A 35 4.52 -2.65 -10.23
N GLY A 36 5.12 -3.83 -10.30
CA GLY A 36 6.53 -4.00 -10.56
C GLY A 36 6.86 -3.98 -12.05
N MET A 37 7.85 -3.17 -12.44
CA MET A 37 8.41 -3.17 -13.80
C MET A 37 9.90 -3.53 -13.77
N GLY A 38 10.41 -4.21 -14.81
CA GLY A 38 11.86 -4.46 -14.91
C GLY A 38 12.32 -5.62 -15.78
N GLY A 39 11.41 -6.40 -16.38
CA GLY A 39 11.78 -7.62 -17.11
C GLY A 39 12.36 -8.70 -16.18
N HIS A 40 12.17 -9.98 -16.54
CA HIS A 40 12.60 -11.11 -15.71
C HIS A 40 12.13 -10.98 -14.24
N ALA A 41 13.00 -11.17 -13.25
CA ALA A 41 12.70 -11.03 -11.81
C ALA A 41 12.80 -9.58 -11.29
N GLY A 42 13.24 -8.60 -12.09
CA GLY A 42 13.48 -7.23 -11.62
C GLY A 42 12.23 -6.51 -11.12
N GLY A 43 11.10 -6.69 -11.82
CA GLY A 43 9.83 -6.09 -11.42
C GLY A 43 9.26 -6.69 -10.14
N GLU A 44 9.36 -8.00 -9.97
CA GLU A 44 8.91 -8.68 -8.74
C GLU A 44 9.68 -8.19 -7.51
N ILE A 45 11.01 -8.08 -7.61
CA ILE A 45 11.85 -7.57 -6.52
C ILE A 45 11.49 -6.11 -6.22
N ALA A 46 11.29 -5.29 -7.24
CA ALA A 46 10.98 -3.87 -7.07
C ALA A 46 9.65 -3.65 -6.33
N SER A 47 8.58 -4.35 -6.72
CA SER A 47 7.26 -4.19 -6.07
C SER A 47 7.26 -4.73 -4.64
N HIS A 48 7.90 -5.87 -4.38
CA HIS A 48 8.05 -6.41 -3.03
C HIS A 48 8.84 -5.46 -2.13
N LEU A 49 9.98 -4.95 -2.60
CA LEU A 49 10.81 -4.03 -1.82
C LEU A 49 10.03 -2.75 -1.45
N ALA A 50 9.23 -2.22 -2.38
CA ALA A 50 8.39 -1.05 -2.12
C ALA A 50 7.35 -1.34 -1.03
N VAL A 51 6.62 -2.45 -1.15
CA VAL A 51 5.59 -2.85 -0.17
C VAL A 51 6.22 -3.13 1.20
N GLU A 52 7.34 -3.83 1.24
CA GLU A 52 8.05 -4.16 2.49
C GLU A 52 8.58 -2.91 3.19
N ALA A 53 9.25 -2.01 2.48
CA ALA A 53 9.79 -0.79 3.07
C ALA A 53 8.70 0.09 3.68
N ILE A 54 7.59 0.30 2.96
CA ILE A 54 6.46 1.10 3.44
C ILE A 54 5.78 0.39 4.62
N THR A 55 5.59 -0.93 4.53
CA THR A 55 5.01 -1.72 5.63
C THR A 55 5.87 -1.64 6.89
N ALA A 56 7.19 -1.75 6.77
CA ALA A 56 8.12 -1.64 7.88
C ALA A 56 8.05 -0.27 8.55
N TYR A 57 7.98 0.80 7.74
CA TYR A 57 7.80 2.17 8.24
C TYR A 57 6.53 2.31 9.10
N PHE A 58 5.38 1.86 8.60
CA PHE A 58 4.11 1.98 9.34
C PHE A 58 4.03 1.07 10.57
N ARG A 59 4.69 -0.10 10.56
CA ARG A 59 4.76 -0.99 11.73
C ARG A 59 5.52 -0.40 12.91
N GLN A 60 6.42 0.56 12.67
CA GLN A 60 7.16 1.25 13.72
C GLN A 60 6.38 2.44 14.31
N GLN A 61 5.30 2.86 13.66
CA GLN A 61 4.47 3.96 14.15
C GLN A 61 3.50 3.46 15.24
N PRO A 62 3.18 4.30 16.23
CA PRO A 62 2.09 4.01 17.16
C PRO A 62 0.80 3.73 16.38
N GLN A 63 0.03 2.72 16.82
CA GLN A 63 -1.31 2.53 16.27
C GLN A 63 -2.12 3.80 16.53
N PRO A 64 -2.81 4.36 15.53
CA PRO A 64 -3.67 5.50 15.74
C PRO A 64 -4.73 5.15 16.79
N SER A 65 -4.75 5.86 17.91
CA SER A 65 -5.72 5.63 18.99
C SER A 65 -7.12 6.03 18.58
N GLU A 66 -7.24 7.00 17.67
CA GLU A 66 -8.48 7.47 17.05
C GLU A 66 -8.18 7.88 15.60
N TYR A 67 -9.02 7.41 14.67
CA TYR A 67 -9.10 8.01 13.35
C TYR A 67 -10.09 9.15 13.47
N PRO A 68 -9.67 10.44 13.41
CA PRO A 68 -10.64 11.50 13.30
C PRO A 68 -11.49 11.18 12.07
N ALA A 69 -12.81 11.10 12.26
CA ALA A 69 -13.74 11.02 11.16
C ALA A 69 -13.29 12.07 10.14
N LEU A 70 -12.98 11.62 8.92
CA LEU A 70 -12.39 12.45 7.89
C LEU A 70 -13.34 13.63 7.62
N SER A 71 -13.19 14.73 8.37
CA SER A 71 -13.80 15.99 8.02
C SER A 71 -12.96 16.53 6.87
N GLU A 72 -13.64 17.01 5.83
CA GLU A 72 -13.08 17.42 4.54
C GLU A 72 -11.89 18.39 4.65
N HIS A 73 -11.70 18.99 5.81
CA HIS A 73 -10.63 19.93 6.14
C HIS A 73 -9.21 19.34 6.19
N HIS A 74 -9.03 18.03 6.36
CA HIS A 74 -7.69 17.42 6.47
C HIS A 74 -7.05 17.11 5.10
N LEU A 75 -7.85 17.00 4.03
CA LEU A 75 -7.37 16.69 2.67
C LEU A 75 -6.71 17.92 1.99
N SER A 76 -7.09 19.14 2.36
CA SER A 76 -6.58 20.36 1.73
C SER A 76 -5.14 20.71 2.13
N LEU A 77 -4.69 20.31 3.31
CA LEU A 77 -3.39 20.69 3.86
C LEU A 77 -2.20 19.86 3.34
N ARG A 78 -2.42 18.71 2.72
CA ARG A 78 -1.33 17.86 2.19
C ARG A 78 -1.17 17.89 0.67
N LEU A 79 -2.14 18.40 -0.07
CA LEU A 79 -2.09 18.50 -1.53
C LEU A 79 -1.57 19.85 -2.04
N THR A 80 -1.37 20.83 -1.16
CA THR A 80 -0.87 22.19 -1.50
C THR A 80 0.61 22.42 -1.22
N GLN A 81 1.35 21.39 -0.78
CA GLN A 81 2.79 21.46 -0.52
C GLN A 81 3.62 20.49 -1.38
N ALA A 82 3.15 20.15 -2.59
CA ALA A 82 3.91 19.45 -3.62
C ALA A 82 3.92 20.26 -4.91
#